data_AF-A0A0C3K0Y3-F1
#
_entry.id   AF-A0A0C3K0Y3-F1
#
_cell.length_a   1.000
_cell.length_b   1.000
_cell.length_c   1.000
_cell.angle_alpha   90.00
_cell.angle_beta   90.00
_cell.angle_gamma   90.00
#
_symmetry.space_group_name_H-M   'P 1'
#
loop_
_entity.id
_entity.type
_entity.pdbx_description
1 polymer ?
#
loop_
_entity_poly.entity_id
_entity_poly.type
_entity_poly.pdbx_seq_one_letter_code
_entity_poly.pdbx_strand_id
1 'polypeptide(L)'
;MRSSQLGLLDHFADHRPHLFLRRLRVWPEVFDRILDQISSHPIFHSSSENRQLPVAIQLATFLFRAGHYGNAASPEDVAQWAGVSVGSVINFTNRVMVAILDEHDTFV
;
A
#
# COMPACT_ATOMS: atom_id res chain seq x y z
N MET A 1 -14.01 6.22 15.73
CA MET A 1 -13.78 5.10 14.80
C MET A 1 -13.46 5.71 13.44
N ARG A 2 -12.19 5.80 13.04
CA ARG A 2 -11.86 6.22 11.66
C ARG A 2 -12.10 5.00 10.79
N SER A 3 -13.20 4.97 10.06
CA SER A 3 -13.58 3.84 9.21
C SER A 3 -12.57 3.71 8.06
N SER A 4 -11.55 2.88 8.24
CA SER A 4 -10.61 2.54 7.18
C SER A 4 -11.36 1.87 6.04
N GLN A 5 -11.11 2.33 4.81
CA GLN A 5 -11.65 1.68 3.61
C GLN A 5 -10.81 0.47 3.17
N LEU A 6 -9.69 0.19 3.85
CA LEU A 6 -8.82 -0.95 3.53
C LEU A 6 -9.55 -2.29 3.66
N GLY A 7 -10.43 -2.45 4.64
CA GLY A 7 -11.20 -3.68 4.81
C GLY A 7 -12.19 -3.97 3.66
N LEU A 8 -12.43 -3.01 2.78
CA LEU A 8 -13.22 -3.25 1.56
C LEU A 8 -12.39 -3.85 0.43
N LEU A 9 -11.05 -3.77 0.50
CA LEU A 9 -10.17 -4.26 -0.56
C LEU A 9 -10.27 -5.78 -0.71
N ASP A 10 -10.31 -6.53 0.39
CA ASP A 10 -10.48 -7.99 0.36
C ASP A 10 -11.79 -8.38 -0.35
N HIS A 11 -12.89 -7.74 0.06
CA HIS A 11 -14.18 -7.95 -0.60
C HIS A 11 -14.16 -7.55 -2.08
N PHE A 12 -13.45 -6.47 -2.45
CA PHE A 12 -13.30 -6.08 -3.85
C PHE A 12 -12.44 -7.05 -4.65
N ALA A 13 -11.36 -7.57 -4.09
CA ALA A 13 -10.53 -8.57 -4.76
C ALA A 13 -11.36 -9.79 -5.14
N ASP A 14 -12.16 -10.31 -4.20
CA ASP A 14 -12.93 -11.54 -4.39
C ASP A 14 -14.18 -11.35 -5.26
N HIS A 15 -14.91 -10.25 -5.08
CA HIS A 15 -16.27 -10.12 -5.62
C HIS A 15 -16.42 -8.99 -6.65
N ARG A 16 -15.53 -8.00 -6.65
CA ARG A 16 -15.64 -6.78 -7.49
C ARG A 16 -14.27 -6.26 -7.93
N PRO A 17 -13.47 -7.04 -8.69
CA PRO A 17 -12.08 -6.72 -8.98
C PRO A 17 -11.90 -5.41 -9.76
N HIS A 18 -12.92 -4.98 -10.50
CA HIS A 18 -12.94 -3.65 -11.14
C HIS A 18 -12.93 -2.48 -10.13
N LEU A 19 -13.52 -2.64 -8.94
CA LEU A 19 -13.43 -1.63 -7.87
C LEU A 19 -12.06 -1.64 -7.20
N PHE A 20 -11.45 -2.83 -7.06
CA PHE A 20 -10.06 -2.96 -6.60
C PHE A 20 -9.12 -2.23 -7.55
N LEU A 21 -9.22 -2.52 -8.85
CA LEU A 21 -8.46 -1.87 -9.92
C LEU A 21 -8.67 -0.35 -9.92
N ARG A 22 -9.92 0.11 -9.77
CA ARG A 22 -10.21 1.56 -9.71
C ARG A 22 -9.50 2.24 -8.53
N ARG A 23 -9.34 1.54 -7.40
CA ARG A 23 -8.72 2.08 -6.19
C ARG A 23 -7.20 2.02 -6.22
N LEU A 24 -6.62 0.89 -6.61
CA LEU A 24 -5.18 0.64 -6.50
C LEU A 24 -4.44 0.69 -7.84
N ARG A 25 -5.15 0.85 -8.96
CA ARG A 25 -4.63 0.88 -10.34
C ARG A 25 -3.90 -0.39 -10.78
N VAL A 26 -4.01 -1.46 -10.01
CA VAL A 26 -3.52 -2.81 -10.33
C VAL A 26 -4.66 -3.82 -10.13
N TRP A 27 -4.60 -4.93 -10.85
CA TRP A 27 -5.47 -6.08 -10.61
C TRP A 27 -5.06 -6.81 -9.32
N PRO A 28 -5.99 -7.49 -8.61
CA PRO A 28 -5.67 -8.23 -7.39
C PRO A 28 -4.48 -9.19 -7.56
N GLU A 29 -4.42 -9.92 -8.67
CA GLU A 29 -3.35 -10.89 -8.93
C GLU A 29 -1.99 -10.21 -9.13
N VAL A 30 -1.99 -8.98 -9.65
CA VAL A 30 -0.78 -8.16 -9.79
C VAL A 30 -0.37 -7.59 -8.43
N PHE A 31 -1.34 -7.18 -7.61
CA PHE A 31 -1.09 -6.74 -6.25
C PHE A 31 -0.41 -7.85 -5.43
N ASP A 32 -0.93 -9.07 -5.47
CA ASP A 32 -0.37 -10.21 -4.75
C ASP A 32 1.05 -10.53 -5.22
N ARG A 33 1.32 -10.47 -6.54
CA ARG A 33 2.68 -10.66 -7.07
C ARG A 33 3.67 -9.61 -6.56
N ILE A 34 3.28 -8.33 -6.57
CA ILE A 34 4.13 -7.26 -6.03
C ILE A 34 4.34 -7.47 -4.53
N LEU A 35 3.27 -7.83 -3.81
CA LEU A 35 3.33 -8.10 -2.38
C LEU A 35 4.30 -9.23 -2.06
N ASP A 36 4.21 -10.36 -2.77
CA ASP A 36 5.09 -11.51 -2.58
C ASP A 36 6.56 -11.15 -2.84
N GLN A 37 6.82 -10.35 -3.86
CA GLN A 37 8.17 -9.88 -4.20
C GLN A 37 8.78 -9.01 -3.09
N ILE A 38 8.03 -8.01 -2.60
CA ILE A 38 8.60 -7.04 -1.64
C ILE A 38 8.50 -7.49 -0.18
N SER A 39 7.71 -8.52 0.14
CA SER A 39 7.39 -8.88 1.53
C SER A 39 8.58 -9.32 2.37
N SER A 40 9.62 -9.90 1.75
CA SER A 40 10.86 -10.29 2.44
C SER A 40 11.86 -9.15 2.60
N HIS A 41 11.57 -7.95 2.08
CA HIS A 41 12.52 -6.84 2.08
C HIS A 41 12.83 -6.39 3.52
N PRO A 42 14.11 -6.26 3.93
CA PRO A 42 14.50 -5.92 5.30
C PRO A 42 13.86 -4.63 5.85
N ILE A 43 13.49 -3.69 4.98
CA ILE A 43 12.87 -2.43 5.38
C ILE A 43 11.50 -2.59 6.06
N PHE A 44 10.80 -3.70 5.83
CA PHE A 44 9.54 -4.04 6.49
C PHE A 44 9.75 -4.75 7.84
N HIS A 45 10.98 -5.15 8.15
CA HIS A 45 11.34 -5.80 9.40
C HIS A 45 12.06 -4.82 10.33
N SER A 46 11.32 -4.08 11.17
CA SER A 46 11.98 -3.31 12.25
C SER A 46 12.31 -4.19 13.44
N SER A 47 13.48 -3.95 14.02
CA SER A 47 13.88 -4.46 15.34
C SER A 47 13.20 -3.74 16.52
N SER A 48 12.35 -2.73 16.27
CA SER A 48 11.66 -1.98 17.31
C SER A 48 10.48 -2.76 17.91
N GLU A 49 10.19 -2.54 19.20
CA GLU A 49 9.04 -3.12 19.90
C GLU A 49 7.68 -2.69 19.31
N ASN A 50 7.66 -1.59 18.56
CA ASN A 50 6.46 -1.13 17.86
C ASN A 50 6.17 -2.01 16.65
N ARG A 51 5.08 -2.78 16.71
CA ARG A 51 4.62 -3.65 15.62
C ARG A 51 4.29 -2.79 14.40
N GLN A 52 4.99 -3.01 13.29
CA GLN A 52 4.65 -2.40 12.01
C GLN A 52 3.32 -2.96 11.47
N LEU A 53 2.60 -2.15 10.70
CA LEU A 53 1.46 -2.65 9.95
C LEU A 53 1.91 -3.61 8.83
N PRO A 54 1.08 -4.60 8.47
CA PRO A 54 1.35 -5.54 7.38
C PRO A 54 1.81 -4.87 6.09
N VAL A 55 2.72 -5.52 5.36
CA VAL A 55 3.25 -5.02 4.07
C VAL A 55 2.13 -4.74 3.08
N ALA A 56 1.09 -5.58 3.05
CA ALA A 56 -0.10 -5.39 2.22
C ALA A 56 -0.79 -4.03 2.48
N ILE A 57 -0.87 -3.58 3.73
CA ILE A 57 -1.44 -2.27 4.07
C ILE A 57 -0.54 -1.14 3.58
N GLN A 58 0.78 -1.29 3.74
CA GLN A 58 1.74 -0.29 3.28
C GLN A 58 1.69 -0.16 1.74
N LEU A 59 1.68 -1.30 1.04
CA LEU A 59 1.57 -1.37 -0.43
C LEU A 59 0.24 -0.80 -0.94
N ALA A 60 -0.89 -1.18 -0.35
CA ALA A 60 -2.20 -0.63 -0.74
C ALA A 60 -2.26 0.89 -0.54
N THR A 61 -1.67 1.41 0.55
CA THR A 61 -1.58 2.85 0.81
C THR A 61 -0.72 3.55 -0.24
N PHE A 62 0.44 2.97 -0.58
CA PHE A 62 1.31 3.49 -1.63
C PHE A 62 0.61 3.52 -2.99
N LEU A 63 0.02 2.41 -3.42
CA LEU A 63 -0.66 2.28 -4.72
C LEU A 63 -1.89 3.19 -4.82
N PHE A 64 -2.67 3.30 -3.74
CA PHE A 64 -3.77 4.26 -3.68
C PHE A 64 -3.26 5.69 -3.90
N ARG A 65 -2.19 6.10 -3.20
CA ARG A 65 -1.60 7.43 -3.38
C ARG A 65 -1.04 7.66 -4.77
N ALA A 66 -0.26 6.71 -5.30
CA ALA A 66 0.38 6.79 -6.61
C ALA A 66 -0.63 6.77 -7.77
N GLY A 67 -1.78 6.12 -7.56
CA GLY A 67 -2.86 6.02 -8.54
C GLY A 67 -3.82 7.21 -8.60
N HIS A 68 -3.58 8.25 -7.81
CA HIS A 68 -4.40 9.45 -7.71
C HIS A 68 -3.55 10.73 -7.87
N TYR A 69 -4.20 11.85 -8.19
CA TYR A 69 -3.56 13.16 -8.36
C TYR A 69 -4.32 14.23 -7.57
N GLY A 70 -3.66 15.37 -7.34
CA GLY A 70 -4.25 16.50 -6.61
C GLY A 70 -4.52 16.14 -5.14
N ASN A 71 -5.61 16.66 -4.58
CA ASN A 71 -5.94 16.46 -3.17
C ASN A 71 -6.09 14.97 -2.82
N ALA A 72 -6.62 14.14 -3.71
CA ALA A 72 -6.75 12.69 -3.47
C ALA A 72 -5.40 11.96 -3.29
N ALA A 73 -4.28 12.57 -3.67
CA ALA A 73 -2.92 12.07 -3.42
C ALA A 73 -2.22 12.75 -2.22
N SER A 74 -2.92 13.68 -1.54
CA SER A 74 -2.41 14.33 -0.35
C SER A 74 -2.22 13.30 0.78
N PRO A 75 -1.15 13.42 1.57
CA PRO A 75 -0.95 12.54 2.72
C PRO A 75 -2.13 12.52 3.70
N GLU A 76 -2.84 13.64 3.84
CA GLU A 76 -4.02 13.82 4.69
C GLU A 76 -5.21 12.98 4.20
N ASP A 77 -5.57 13.09 2.92
CA ASP A 77 -6.70 12.37 2.34
C ASP A 77 -6.41 10.86 2.27
N VAL A 78 -5.17 10.49 1.96
CA VAL A 78 -4.72 9.09 1.97
C VAL A 78 -4.76 8.52 3.39
N ALA A 79 -4.34 9.30 4.39
CA ALA A 79 -4.39 8.88 5.80
C ALA A 79 -5.83 8.66 6.26
N GLN A 80 -6.76 9.52 5.84
CA GLN A 80 -8.18 9.34 6.11
C GLN A 80 -8.73 8.08 5.43
N TRP A 81 -8.37 7.83 4.17
CA TRP A 81 -8.78 6.63 3.43
C TRP A 81 -8.27 5.34 4.07
N ALA A 82 -6.98 5.30 4.41
CA ALA A 82 -6.32 4.13 5.00
C ALA A 82 -6.63 3.96 6.49
N GLY A 83 -7.12 5.01 7.17
CA GLY A 83 -7.36 4.99 8.61
C GLY A 83 -6.07 5.00 9.45
N VAL A 84 -5.01 5.62 8.94
CA VAL A 84 -3.68 5.70 9.59
C VAL A 84 -3.28 7.16 9.87
N SER A 85 -2.09 7.38 10.42
CA SER A 85 -1.56 8.73 10.59
C SER A 85 -0.92 9.24 9.29
N VAL A 86 -0.84 10.57 9.10
CA VAL A 86 -0.14 11.17 7.95
C VAL A 86 1.33 10.73 7.91
N GLY A 87 2.01 10.68 9.06
CA GLY A 87 3.38 10.17 9.16
C GLY A 87 3.48 8.70 8.73
N SER A 88 2.46 7.89 9.00
CA SER A 88 2.38 6.50 8.52
C SER A 88 2.29 6.45 7.00
N VAL A 89 1.48 7.29 6.35
CA VAL A 89 1.39 7.35 4.88
C VAL A 89 2.75 7.67 4.25
N ILE A 90 3.46 8.64 4.80
CA ILE A 90 4.81 9.03 4.33
C ILE A 90 5.78 7.86 4.51
N ASN A 91 5.81 7.24 5.69
CA ASN A 91 6.67 6.10 5.97
C ASN A 91 6.37 4.90 5.08
N PHE A 92 5.09 4.57 4.86
CA PHE A 92 4.69 3.47 3.97
C PHE A 92 5.09 3.76 2.53
N THR A 93 4.89 4.99 2.07
CA THR A 93 5.31 5.41 0.72
C THR A 93 6.82 5.24 0.55
N ASN A 94 7.61 5.71 1.50
CA ASN A 94 9.08 5.60 1.43
C ASN A 94 9.55 4.14 1.44
N ARG A 95 8.98 3.31 2.33
CA ARG A 95 9.36 1.90 2.45
C ARG A 95 9.05 1.10 1.20
N VAL A 96 7.84 1.28 0.66
CA VAL A 96 7.43 0.60 -0.57
C VAL A 96 8.26 1.09 -1.76
N MET A 97 8.56 2.39 -1.86
CA MET A 97 9.44 2.91 -2.90
C MET A 97 10.86 2.31 -2.82
N VAL A 98 11.46 2.23 -1.63
CA VAL A 98 12.78 1.60 -1.47
C VAL A 98 12.74 0.13 -1.88
N ALA A 99 11.77 -0.64 -1.39
CA ALA A 99 11.67 -2.05 -1.74
C ALA A 99 11.44 -2.29 -3.25
N ILE A 100 10.64 -1.45 -3.90
CA ILE A 100 10.44 -1.52 -5.37
C ILE A 100 11.70 -1.15 -6.14
N LEU A 101 12.45 -0.13 -5.68
CA LEU A 101 13.69 0.28 -6.33
C LEU A 101 14.81 -0.75 -6.17
N ASP A 102 14.88 -1.45 -5.04
CA ASP A 102 15.87 -2.51 -4.83
C ASP A 102 15.57 -3.75 -5.70
N GLU A 103 14.31 -3.97 -6.10
CA GLU A 103 13.93 -4.99 -7.10
C GLU A 103 14.22 -4.57 -8.55
N HIS A 104 14.58 -3.30 -8.81
CA HIS A 104 14.78 -2.78 -10.18
C HIS A 104 15.84 -3.56 -10.95
N ASP A 105 16.94 -3.95 -10.29
CA ASP A 105 18.04 -4.70 -10.89
C ASP A 105 17.66 -6.15 -11.23
N THR A 106 16.55 -6.67 -10.69
CA THR A 106 16.01 -8.00 -11.03
C THR A 106 15.28 -7.99 -12.37
N PHE A 107 14.76 -6.84 -12.82
CA PHE A 107 13.84 -6.74 -13.97
C PHE A 107 14.35 -5.87 -15.15
N VAL A 108 15.49 -5.20 -15.01
CA VAL A 108 16.11 -4.34 -16.04
C VAL A 108 17.52 -4.82 -16.37
#